data_AF-A0A1V4B3D4-F1
#
_entry.id   AF-A0A1V4B3D4-F1
#
_cell.length_a   1.000
_cell.length_b   1.000
_cell.length_c   1.000
_cell.angle_alpha   90.00
_cell.angle_beta   90.00
_cell.angle_gamma   90.00
#
_symmetry.space_group_name_H-M   'P 1'
#
loop_
_entity.id
_entity.type
_entity.pdbx_description
1 polymer ?
#
loop_
_entity_poly.entity_id
_entity_poly.type
_entity_poly.pdbx_seq_one_letter_code
_entity_poly.pdbx_strand_id
1 'polypeptide(L)'
;MGILNSMSESLETTKPKTQLTPNTNTGQPSTINQPIPSMAQNVANNLNSNSLLMKSAEQKGQRIAAQRGLQNSSIGVESAQRAMLDAAIPIAQQDTQNQFAANQAQLDREHQYKTQADMTRLNAELAHNNAMKELGAQVSANTIGKSIDYAMQITNNFDAQIAGVLNNTQMKEEDKKKAIEQLKASRDSELSFMSKFMQKIPTTQKDWAAFPSLGVPTIAMQ
;
A
#
# COMPACT_ATOMS: atom_id res chain seq x y z
N MET A 1 -14.36 -7.97 46.61
CA MET A 1 -15.68 -7.45 46.13
C MET A 1 -15.47 -6.01 45.70
N GLY A 2 -15.68 -5.68 44.40
CA GLY A 2 -15.60 -4.30 43.87
C GLY A 2 -14.42 -4.04 42.92
N ILE A 3 -14.32 -4.61 41.70
CA ILE A 3 -14.78 -4.06 40.39
C ILE A 3 -14.61 -2.52 40.25
N LEU A 4 -13.63 -2.07 39.47
CA LEU A 4 -13.76 -1.55 38.09
C LEU A 4 -14.66 -0.29 37.99
N ASN A 5 -14.05 0.89 37.80
CA ASN A 5 -14.46 1.89 36.78
C ASN A 5 -13.76 3.25 37.02
N SER A 6 -12.82 3.60 36.15
CA SER A 6 -12.48 5.00 35.86
C SER A 6 -11.87 5.11 34.46
N MET A 7 -12.68 4.83 33.45
CA MET A 7 -12.46 5.31 32.08
C MET A 7 -13.83 5.69 31.52
N SER A 8 -14.30 6.86 31.92
CA SER A 8 -15.55 7.42 31.39
C SER A 8 -15.57 8.92 31.65
N GLU A 9 -14.66 9.67 31.03
CA GLU A 9 -14.84 11.12 30.89
C GLU A 9 -13.92 11.70 29.82
N SER A 10 -14.35 11.57 28.56
CA SER A 10 -14.04 12.55 27.50
C SER A 10 -14.90 12.26 26.27
N LEU A 11 -16.20 12.53 26.38
CA LEU A 11 -17.10 12.63 25.23
C LEU A 11 -18.01 13.85 25.37
N GLU A 12 -17.91 14.71 24.35
CA GLU A 12 -18.84 15.77 23.90
C GLU A 12 -18.94 17.08 24.71
N THR A 13 -18.49 18.20 24.13
CA THR A 13 -19.30 19.18 23.35
C THR A 13 -18.31 20.17 22.68
N THR A 14 -18.28 20.37 21.37
CA THR A 14 -19.18 21.23 20.59
C THR A 14 -19.21 20.83 19.10
N LYS A 15 -20.43 20.74 18.56
CA LYS A 15 -20.77 20.44 17.16
C LYS A 15 -20.49 21.64 16.23
N PRO A 16 -20.37 21.41 14.92
CA PRO A 16 -21.50 21.79 14.08
C PRO A 16 -22.07 20.64 13.23
N LYS A 17 -23.39 20.68 13.11
CA LYS A 17 -24.28 19.85 12.28
C LYS A 17 -23.84 19.82 10.81
N THR A 18 -23.73 18.61 10.24
CA THR A 18 -24.36 18.32 8.94
C THR A 18 -24.65 16.82 8.80
N GLN A 19 -25.86 16.52 8.33
CA GLN A 19 -26.44 15.19 8.17
C GLN A 19 -25.67 14.33 7.15
N LEU A 20 -25.39 13.08 7.51
CA LEU A 20 -24.95 12.04 6.59
C LEU A 20 -26.19 11.39 5.96
N THR A 21 -26.49 11.77 4.72
CA THR A 21 -27.14 10.86 3.76
C THR A 21 -26.06 10.05 3.05
N PRO A 22 -26.31 8.80 2.65
CA PRO A 22 -25.30 7.98 1.98
C PRO A 22 -25.11 8.50 0.55
N ASN A 23 -23.99 9.17 0.29
CA ASN A 23 -23.53 9.42 -1.07
C ASN A 23 -22.33 8.53 -1.35
N THR A 24 -22.55 7.52 -2.18
CA THR A 24 -21.53 6.66 -2.78
C THR A 24 -20.68 7.49 -3.74
N ASN A 25 -19.63 8.13 -3.23
CA ASN A 25 -18.53 8.63 -4.05
C ASN A 25 -17.34 7.67 -3.94
N THR A 26 -17.47 6.54 -4.62
CA THR A 26 -16.30 5.84 -5.15
C THR A 26 -15.63 6.78 -6.14
N GLY A 27 -14.44 7.27 -5.80
CA GLY A 27 -13.52 7.89 -6.77
C GLY A 27 -13.15 6.85 -7.81
N GLN A 28 -13.98 6.76 -8.85
CA GLN A 28 -13.74 5.99 -10.04
C GLN A 28 -12.42 6.50 -10.65
N PRO A 29 -11.50 5.61 -11.07
CA PRO A 29 -10.50 6.00 -12.06
C PRO A 29 -11.29 6.62 -13.20
N SER A 30 -11.02 7.88 -13.54
CA SER A 30 -11.52 8.44 -14.79
C SER A 30 -10.99 7.51 -15.87
N THR A 31 -11.88 6.70 -16.41
CA THR A 31 -11.61 5.93 -17.61
C THR A 31 -11.23 6.99 -18.63
N ILE A 32 -9.98 6.94 -19.09
CA ILE A 32 -9.58 7.65 -20.31
C ILE A 32 -10.27 6.90 -21.45
N ASN A 33 -11.58 7.09 -21.55
CA ASN A 33 -12.40 6.72 -22.69
C ASN A 33 -12.77 8.01 -23.43
N GLN A 34 -11.81 8.94 -23.52
CA GLN A 34 -11.78 9.84 -24.65
C GLN A 34 -11.31 8.98 -25.82
N PRO A 35 -12.13 8.74 -26.85
CA PRO A 35 -11.64 8.08 -28.04
C PRO A 35 -10.42 8.87 -28.49
N ILE A 36 -9.25 8.23 -28.52
CA ILE A 36 -8.05 8.82 -29.11
C ILE A 36 -8.53 9.29 -30.49
N PRO A 37 -8.61 10.61 -30.76
CA PRO A 37 -9.19 11.08 -32.00
C PRO A 37 -8.37 10.43 -33.11
N SER A 38 -9.06 9.63 -33.93
CA SER A 38 -8.40 8.91 -35.01
C SER A 38 -7.66 9.93 -35.88
N MET A 39 -6.64 9.49 -36.60
CA MET A 39 -5.90 10.37 -37.51
C MET A 39 -6.87 11.11 -38.48
N ALA A 40 -8.02 10.51 -38.81
CA ALA A 40 -9.11 11.14 -39.55
C ALA A 40 -9.82 12.28 -38.78
N GLN A 41 -10.07 12.14 -37.48
CA GLN A 41 -10.63 13.19 -36.64
C GLN A 41 -9.65 14.37 -36.47
N ASN A 42 -8.35 14.09 -36.40
CA ASN A 42 -7.31 15.12 -36.33
C ASN A 42 -7.15 15.87 -37.65
N VAL A 43 -7.26 15.18 -38.79
CA VAL A 43 -7.31 15.82 -40.12
C VAL A 43 -8.57 16.69 -40.27
N ALA A 44 -9.72 16.21 -39.79
CA ALA A 44 -10.96 17.01 -39.79
C ALA A 44 -10.84 18.29 -38.93
N ASN A 45 -10.17 18.20 -37.77
CA ASN A 45 -9.91 19.37 -36.92
C ASN A 45 -8.91 20.35 -37.57
N ASN A 46 -7.87 19.84 -38.25
CA ASN A 46 -6.90 20.66 -38.97
C ASN A 46 -7.48 21.34 -40.22
N LEU A 47 -8.50 20.74 -40.84
CA LEU A 47 -9.22 21.28 -42.00
C LEU A 47 -10.47 22.09 -41.62
N ASN A 48 -10.78 22.26 -40.33
CA ASN A 48 -11.85 23.13 -39.88
C ASN A 48 -11.55 24.59 -40.27
N SER A 49 -12.55 25.35 -40.71
CA SER A 49 -12.41 26.75 -41.16
C SER A 49 -11.72 27.68 -40.14
N ASN A 50 -11.73 27.33 -38.85
CA ASN A 50 -11.07 28.09 -37.79
C ASN A 50 -9.64 27.65 -37.45
N SER A 51 -9.14 26.59 -38.08
CA SER A 51 -7.79 26.07 -37.86
C SER A 51 -6.72 27.07 -38.31
N LEU A 52 -5.59 27.10 -37.60
CA LEU A 52 -4.41 27.91 -37.96
C LEU A 52 -3.91 27.58 -39.37
N LEU A 53 -4.07 26.33 -39.81
CA LEU A 53 -3.75 25.88 -41.16
C LEU A 53 -4.62 26.59 -42.21
N MET A 54 -5.95 26.63 -42.02
CA MET A 54 -6.88 27.28 -42.95
C MET A 54 -6.70 28.80 -42.97
N LYS A 55 -6.46 29.44 -41.81
CA LYS A 55 -6.19 30.88 -41.72
C LYS A 55 -4.88 31.28 -42.42
N SER A 56 -3.83 30.49 -42.22
CA SER A 56 -2.55 30.67 -42.91
C SER A 56 -2.69 30.49 -44.42
N ALA A 57 -3.45 29.48 -44.82
CA ALA A 57 -3.69 29.13 -46.21
C ALA A 57 -4.56 30.19 -46.93
N GLU A 58 -5.58 30.75 -46.26
CA GLU A 58 -6.39 31.87 -46.73
C GLU A 58 -5.54 33.13 -46.93
N GLN A 59 -4.74 33.51 -45.93
CA GLN A 59 -3.84 34.67 -46.02
C GLN A 59 -2.79 34.53 -47.13
N LYS A 60 -2.32 33.30 -47.39
CA LYS A 60 -1.38 33.03 -48.48
C LYS A 60 -2.08 33.03 -49.85
N GLY A 61 -3.28 32.46 -49.94
CA GLY A 61 -4.12 32.47 -51.14
C GLY A 61 -4.50 33.89 -51.56
N GLN A 62 -4.88 34.75 -50.61
CA GLN A 62 -5.15 36.17 -50.85
C GLN A 62 -3.90 36.90 -51.38
N ARG A 63 -2.71 36.62 -50.85
CA ARG A 63 -1.45 37.22 -51.32
C ARG A 63 -1.07 36.77 -52.74
N ILE A 64 -1.29 35.51 -53.10
CA ILE A 64 -0.97 34.99 -54.43
C ILE A 64 -1.99 35.49 -55.48
N ALA A 65 -3.27 35.56 -55.11
CA ALA A 65 -4.32 36.15 -55.95
C ALA A 65 -4.08 37.66 -56.17
N ALA A 66 -3.60 38.37 -55.14
CA ALA A 66 -3.15 39.76 -55.23
C ALA A 66 -1.99 39.94 -56.21
N GLN A 67 -0.94 39.12 -56.07
CA GLN A 67 0.26 39.21 -56.91
C GLN A 67 -0.01 38.90 -58.39
N ARG A 68 -1.02 38.08 -58.70
CA ARG A 68 -1.38 37.73 -60.07
C ARG A 68 -2.45 38.65 -60.68
N GLY A 69 -2.93 39.66 -59.94
CA GLY A 69 -4.03 40.52 -60.37
C GLY A 69 -5.37 39.77 -60.49
N LEU A 70 -5.47 38.57 -59.88
CA LEU A 70 -6.59 37.64 -59.98
C LEU A 70 -7.49 37.66 -58.74
N GLN A 71 -7.44 38.72 -57.92
CA GLN A 71 -8.26 38.87 -56.70
C GLN A 71 -9.76 38.72 -56.96
N ASN A 72 -10.20 38.92 -58.19
CA ASN A 72 -11.61 38.95 -58.57
C ASN A 72 -12.01 37.87 -59.59
N SER A 73 -11.19 36.83 -59.78
CA SER A 73 -11.44 35.79 -60.78
C SER A 73 -11.48 34.40 -60.14
N SER A 74 -12.40 33.54 -60.60
CA SER A 74 -12.55 32.15 -60.16
C SER A 74 -11.28 31.30 -60.32
N ILE A 75 -10.34 31.71 -61.18
CA ILE A 75 -8.99 31.14 -61.34
C ILE A 75 -8.09 31.42 -60.10
N GLY A 76 -8.32 32.53 -59.40
CA GLY A 76 -7.67 32.87 -58.14
C GLY A 76 -8.03 31.91 -57.01
N VAL A 77 -9.26 31.34 -57.03
CA VAL A 77 -9.72 30.36 -56.05
C VAL A 77 -9.08 28.99 -56.27
N GLU A 78 -8.98 28.54 -57.52
CA GLU A 78 -8.34 27.26 -57.86
C GLU A 78 -6.81 27.29 -57.62
N SER A 79 -6.17 28.41 -57.95
CA SER A 79 -4.74 28.62 -57.65
C SER A 79 -4.48 28.82 -56.15
N ALA A 80 -5.39 29.44 -55.41
CA ALA A 80 -5.33 29.50 -53.95
C ALA A 80 -5.47 28.10 -53.34
N GLN A 81 -6.41 27.26 -53.78
CA GLN A 81 -6.57 25.89 -53.28
C GLN A 81 -5.31 25.03 -53.53
N ARG A 82 -4.67 25.15 -54.70
CA ARG A 82 -3.41 24.46 -54.99
C ARG A 82 -2.25 24.96 -54.13
N ALA A 83 -2.20 26.26 -53.85
CA ALA A 83 -1.22 26.85 -52.93
C ALA A 83 -1.51 26.54 -51.45
N MET A 84 -2.79 26.31 -51.09
CA MET A 84 -3.18 25.80 -49.77
C MET A 84 -2.72 24.36 -49.60
N LEU A 85 -2.93 23.49 -50.58
CA LEU A 85 -2.45 22.11 -50.56
C LEU A 85 -0.91 22.05 -50.42
N ASP A 86 -0.19 22.86 -51.19
CA ASP A 86 1.28 22.93 -51.16
C ASP A 86 1.82 23.53 -49.84
N ALA A 87 1.08 24.45 -49.21
CA ALA A 87 1.42 25.01 -47.89
C ALA A 87 0.98 24.13 -46.71
N ALA A 88 -0.10 23.36 -46.88
CA ALA A 88 -0.70 22.53 -45.83
C ALA A 88 0.06 21.21 -45.62
N ILE A 89 0.64 20.63 -46.67
CA ILE A 89 1.42 19.38 -46.58
C ILE A 89 2.59 19.49 -45.57
N PRO A 90 3.50 20.48 -45.65
CA PRO A 90 4.62 20.56 -44.71
C PRO A 90 4.17 20.87 -43.27
N ILE A 91 3.09 21.64 -43.10
CA ILE A 91 2.55 21.96 -41.77
C ILE A 91 1.87 20.72 -41.16
N ALA A 92 1.07 19.98 -41.93
CA ALA A 92 0.45 18.74 -41.49
C ALA A 92 1.49 17.66 -41.15
N GLN A 93 2.61 17.60 -41.89
CA GLN A 93 3.74 16.73 -41.57
C GLN A 93 4.42 17.14 -40.25
N GLN A 94 4.68 18.44 -40.04
CA GLN A 94 5.28 18.95 -38.81
C GLN A 94 4.37 18.70 -37.59
N ASP A 95 3.06 18.95 -37.71
CA ASP A 95 2.10 18.74 -36.63
C ASP A 95 1.97 17.25 -36.27
N THR A 96 2.00 16.37 -37.27
CA THR A 96 1.98 14.92 -37.06
C THR A 96 3.25 14.44 -36.33
N GLN A 97 4.42 14.97 -36.68
CA GLN A 97 5.68 14.69 -35.97
C GLN A 97 5.65 15.19 -34.53
N ASN A 98 5.18 16.43 -34.30
CA ASN A 98 5.07 17.01 -32.96
C ASN A 98 4.11 16.22 -32.07
N GLN A 99 2.96 15.80 -32.60
CA GLN A 99 2.00 14.97 -31.88
C GLN A 99 2.55 13.59 -31.55
N PHE A 100 3.27 12.96 -32.50
CA PHE A 100 3.93 11.67 -32.25
C PHE A 100 4.97 11.79 -31.13
N ALA A 101 5.82 12.82 -31.18
CA ALA A 101 6.82 13.08 -30.14
C ALA A 101 6.17 13.36 -28.77
N ALA A 102 5.07 14.12 -28.74
CA ALA A 102 4.32 14.40 -27.51
C ALA A 102 3.69 13.14 -26.90
N ASN A 103 3.08 12.28 -27.73
CA ASN A 103 2.49 11.02 -27.29
C ASN A 103 3.57 10.06 -26.75
N GLN A 104 4.71 9.95 -27.41
CA GLN A 104 5.83 9.13 -26.92
C GLN A 104 6.32 9.63 -25.57
N ALA A 105 6.55 10.94 -25.42
CA ALA A 105 6.99 11.53 -24.16
C ALA A 105 5.95 11.37 -23.03
N GLN A 106 4.65 11.34 -23.35
CA GLN A 106 3.60 11.08 -22.37
C GLN A 106 3.63 9.61 -21.92
N LEU A 107 3.68 8.66 -22.86
CA LEU A 107 3.77 7.23 -22.56
C LEU A 107 5.01 6.93 -21.70
N ASP A 108 6.16 7.52 -22.04
CA ASP A 108 7.40 7.33 -21.27
C ASP A 108 7.26 7.86 -19.83
N ARG A 109 6.54 8.97 -19.61
CA ARG A 109 6.26 9.47 -18.25
C ARG A 109 5.30 8.58 -17.48
N GLU A 110 4.27 8.06 -18.15
CA GLU A 110 3.31 7.13 -17.55
C GLU A 110 4.01 5.83 -17.12
N HIS A 111 4.89 5.29 -17.96
CA HIS A 111 5.72 4.13 -17.64
C HIS A 111 6.64 4.40 -16.46
N GLN A 112 7.36 5.52 -16.45
CA GLN A 112 8.23 5.90 -15.33
C GLN A 112 7.45 6.02 -14.01
N TYR A 113 6.28 6.67 -14.03
CA TYR A 113 5.43 6.79 -12.85
C TYR A 113 4.97 5.43 -12.35
N LYS A 114 4.49 4.56 -13.25
CA LYS A 114 4.03 3.22 -12.88
C LYS A 114 5.15 2.37 -12.29
N THR A 115 6.32 2.35 -12.92
CA THR A 115 7.49 1.63 -12.39
C THR A 115 7.92 2.15 -11.02
N GLN A 116 7.89 3.47 -10.81
CA GLN A 116 8.20 4.07 -9.50
C GLN A 116 7.17 3.69 -8.43
N ALA A 117 5.88 3.69 -8.78
CA ALA A 117 4.80 3.28 -7.88
C ALA A 117 4.92 1.80 -7.51
N ASP A 118 5.19 0.93 -8.49
CA ASP A 118 5.38 -0.50 -8.27
C ASP A 118 6.60 -0.77 -7.38
N MET A 119 7.72 -0.07 -7.61
CA MET A 119 8.92 -0.18 -6.77
C MET A 119 8.64 0.29 -5.32
N THR A 120 7.91 1.39 -5.15
CA THR A 120 7.55 1.92 -3.83
C THR A 120 6.66 0.95 -3.07
N ARG A 121 5.68 0.36 -3.76
CA ARG A 121 4.80 -0.67 -3.19
C ARG A 121 5.58 -1.92 -2.79
N LEU A 122 6.46 -2.42 -3.66
CA LEU A 122 7.29 -3.59 -3.37
C LEU A 122 8.20 -3.35 -2.16
N ASN A 123 8.80 -2.16 -2.07
CA ASN A 123 9.64 -1.80 -0.93
C ASN A 123 8.82 -1.69 0.37
N ALA A 124 7.62 -1.12 0.32
CA ALA A 124 6.72 -1.05 1.47
C ALA A 124 6.28 -2.46 1.93
N GLU A 125 5.98 -3.36 0.99
CA GLU A 125 5.64 -4.75 1.28
C GLU A 125 6.82 -5.51 1.92
N LEU A 126 8.03 -5.33 1.39
CA LEU A 126 9.23 -5.92 1.99
C LEU A 126 9.50 -5.38 3.40
N ALA A 127 9.37 -4.07 3.61
CA ALA A 127 9.52 -3.43 4.91
C ALA A 127 8.48 -3.95 5.91
N HIS A 128 7.22 -4.06 5.50
CA HIS A 128 6.16 -4.64 6.32
C HIS A 128 6.45 -6.10 6.69
N ASN A 129 6.85 -6.93 5.73
CA ASN A 129 7.16 -8.34 5.97
C ASN A 129 8.35 -8.50 6.94
N ASN A 130 9.39 -7.67 6.80
CA ASN A 130 10.51 -7.65 7.71
C ASN A 130 10.10 -7.20 9.12
N ALA A 131 9.26 -6.15 9.23
CA ALA A 131 8.74 -5.68 10.51
C ALA A 131 7.89 -6.74 11.22
N MET A 132 7.02 -7.44 10.49
CA MET A 132 6.20 -8.52 11.04
C MET A 132 7.04 -9.71 11.50
N LYS A 133 8.10 -10.05 10.77
CA LYS A 133 9.05 -11.08 11.17
C LYS A 133 9.78 -10.70 12.46
N GLU A 134 10.26 -9.46 12.55
CA GLU A 134 10.96 -8.95 13.74
C GLU A 134 10.03 -8.92 14.96
N LEU A 135 8.80 -8.41 14.79
CA LEU A 135 7.79 -8.42 15.84
C LEU A 135 7.48 -9.85 16.31
N GLY A 136 7.37 -10.78 15.37
CA GLY A 136 7.19 -12.21 15.63
C GLY A 136 8.30 -12.79 16.51
N ALA A 137 9.56 -12.48 16.18
CA ALA A 137 10.73 -12.88 16.94
C ALA A 137 10.75 -12.23 18.34
N GLN A 138 10.42 -10.94 18.44
CA GLN A 138 10.41 -10.20 19.70
C GLN A 138 9.36 -10.74 20.68
N VAL A 139 8.14 -11.01 20.22
CA VAL A 139 7.09 -11.59 21.07
C VAL A 139 7.50 -12.99 21.54
N SER A 140 8.08 -13.81 20.67
CA SER A 140 8.60 -15.13 21.05
C SER A 140 9.69 -15.02 22.11
N ALA A 141 10.67 -14.15 21.90
CA ALA A 141 11.75 -13.90 22.85
C ALA A 141 11.23 -13.38 24.19
N ASN A 142 10.23 -12.48 24.19
CA ASN A 142 9.61 -11.97 25.42
C ASN A 142 8.89 -13.09 26.18
N THR A 143 8.09 -13.91 25.50
CA THR A 143 7.41 -15.05 26.14
C THR A 143 8.41 -16.05 26.71
N ILE A 144 9.46 -16.39 25.96
CA ILE A 144 10.52 -17.29 26.43
C ILE A 144 11.25 -16.67 27.62
N GLY A 145 11.60 -15.38 27.57
CA GLY A 145 12.22 -14.64 28.68
C GLY A 145 11.39 -14.73 29.95
N LYS A 146 10.08 -14.46 29.87
CA LYS A 146 9.15 -14.59 31.01
C LYS A 146 9.10 -15.99 31.60
N SER A 147 9.21 -17.06 30.78
CA SER A 147 9.30 -18.42 31.33
C SER A 147 10.60 -18.72 32.05
N ILE A 148 11.72 -18.17 31.56
CA ILE A 148 13.01 -18.29 32.23
C ILE A 148 12.94 -17.57 33.57
N ASP A 149 12.38 -16.36 33.59
CA ASP A 149 12.16 -15.59 34.82
C ASP A 149 11.31 -16.37 35.84
N TYR A 150 10.22 -17.00 35.38
CA TYR A 150 9.37 -17.81 36.25
C TYR A 150 10.09 -19.07 36.76
N ALA A 151 10.82 -19.77 35.90
CA ALA A 151 11.62 -20.94 36.30
C ALA A 151 12.70 -20.56 37.35
N MET A 152 13.34 -19.40 37.18
CA MET A 152 14.26 -18.84 38.17
C MET A 152 13.55 -18.49 39.47
N GLN A 153 12.36 -17.90 39.42
CA GLN A 153 11.58 -17.56 40.62
C GLN A 153 11.21 -18.82 41.42
N ILE A 154 10.74 -19.88 40.75
CA ILE A 154 10.48 -21.18 41.38
C ILE A 154 11.75 -21.66 42.08
N THR A 155 12.86 -21.75 41.35
CA THR A 155 14.12 -22.29 41.87
C THR A 155 14.59 -21.50 43.09
N ASN A 156 14.63 -20.17 43.00
CA ASN A 156 15.04 -19.29 44.10
C ASN A 156 14.13 -19.43 45.34
N ASN A 157 12.82 -19.57 45.15
CA ASN A 157 11.88 -19.76 46.27
C ASN A 157 12.12 -21.10 46.97
N PHE A 158 12.29 -22.18 46.22
CA PHE A 158 12.57 -23.49 46.80
C PHE A 158 13.95 -23.56 47.45
N ASP A 159 14.97 -22.92 46.88
CA ASP A 159 16.30 -22.84 47.48
C ASP A 159 16.26 -22.10 48.82
N ALA A 160 15.51 -20.99 48.89
CA ALA A 160 15.30 -20.26 50.14
C ALA A 160 14.55 -21.10 51.20
N GLN A 161 13.51 -21.84 50.81
CA GLN A 161 12.78 -22.73 51.71
C GLN A 161 13.66 -23.88 52.22
N ILE A 162 14.47 -24.50 51.34
CA ILE A 162 15.42 -25.55 51.71
C ILE A 162 16.45 -25.00 52.70
N ALA A 163 17.02 -23.82 52.44
CA ALA A 163 17.94 -23.17 53.37
C ALA A 163 17.29 -22.89 54.73
N GLY A 164 16.03 -22.46 54.74
CA GLY A 164 15.24 -22.26 55.97
C GLY A 164 15.08 -23.55 56.79
N VAL A 165 14.78 -24.68 56.14
CA VAL A 165 14.66 -25.99 56.78
C VAL A 165 16.01 -26.47 57.35
N LEU A 166 17.10 -26.29 56.60
CA LEU A 166 18.43 -26.67 57.04
C LEU A 166 18.86 -25.92 58.31
N ASN A 167 18.62 -24.60 58.32
CA ASN A 167 18.99 -23.71 59.43
C ASN A 167 18.05 -23.80 60.65
N ASN A 168 16.91 -24.48 60.53
CA ASN A 168 15.96 -24.61 61.64
C ASN A 168 16.54 -25.50 62.76
N THR A 169 16.82 -24.94 63.93
CA THR A 169 17.40 -25.65 65.08
C THR A 169 16.40 -26.51 65.86
N GLN A 170 15.10 -26.33 65.64
CA GLN A 170 14.02 -27.04 66.36
C GLN A 170 13.55 -28.32 65.64
N MET A 171 13.90 -28.50 64.36
CA MET A 171 13.54 -29.72 63.61
C MET A 171 14.54 -30.85 63.83
N LYS A 172 14.02 -32.07 64.01
CA LYS A 172 14.84 -33.30 64.01
C LYS A 172 15.44 -33.55 62.62
N GLU A 173 16.62 -34.17 62.57
CA GLU A 173 17.33 -34.43 61.30
C GLU A 173 16.53 -35.27 60.30
N GLU A 174 15.81 -36.29 60.77
CA GLU A 174 14.94 -37.11 59.92
C GLU A 174 13.80 -36.30 59.30
N ASP A 175 13.20 -35.39 60.08
CA ASP A 175 12.11 -34.53 59.61
C ASP A 175 12.64 -33.48 58.63
N LYS A 176 13.86 -32.96 58.84
CA LYS A 176 14.54 -32.09 57.85
C LYS A 176 14.72 -32.79 56.52
N LYS A 177 15.20 -34.04 56.55
CA LYS A 177 15.42 -34.82 55.32
C LYS A 177 14.12 -35.02 54.55
N LYS A 178 13.03 -35.41 55.23
CA LYS A 178 11.70 -35.59 54.62
C LYS A 178 11.17 -34.27 54.04
N ALA A 179 11.28 -33.17 54.78
CA ALA A 179 10.83 -31.86 54.31
C ALA A 179 11.60 -31.40 53.05
N ILE A 180 12.93 -31.59 53.03
CA ILE A 180 13.76 -31.25 51.86
C ILE A 180 13.41 -32.14 50.65
N GLU A 181 13.16 -33.43 50.85
CA GLU A 181 12.72 -34.33 49.79
C GLU A 181 11.37 -33.90 49.20
N GLN A 182 10.41 -33.49 50.04
CA GLN A 182 9.13 -32.95 49.60
C GLN A 182 9.28 -31.64 48.82
N LEU A 183 10.12 -30.71 49.30
CA LEU A 183 10.39 -29.44 48.61
C LEU A 183 11.01 -29.68 47.23
N LYS A 184 11.97 -30.62 47.12
CA LYS A 184 12.57 -30.99 45.83
C LYS A 184 11.54 -31.59 44.88
N ALA A 185 10.72 -32.54 45.35
CA ALA A 185 9.67 -33.15 44.55
C ALA A 185 8.63 -32.12 44.06
N SER A 186 8.27 -31.15 44.92
CA SER A 186 7.36 -30.06 44.56
C SER A 186 7.98 -29.14 43.50
N ARG A 187 9.23 -28.71 43.68
CA ARG A 187 9.96 -27.90 42.70
C ARG A 187 9.99 -28.58 41.33
N ASP A 188 10.35 -29.86 41.30
CA ASP A 188 10.49 -30.61 40.05
C ASP A 188 9.14 -30.78 39.35
N SER A 189 8.06 -30.98 40.11
CA SER A 189 6.68 -31.00 39.59
C SER A 189 6.28 -29.65 38.96
N GLU A 190 6.59 -28.54 39.63
CA GLU A 190 6.25 -27.19 39.16
C GLU A 190 7.06 -26.81 37.90
N LEU A 191 8.36 -27.14 37.87
CA LEU A 191 9.20 -26.98 36.68
C LEU A 191 8.71 -27.85 35.51
N SER A 192 8.27 -29.09 35.79
CA SER A 192 7.69 -29.98 34.78
C SER A 192 6.38 -29.43 34.22
N PHE A 193 5.51 -28.89 35.08
CA PHE A 193 4.29 -28.22 34.67
C PHE A 193 4.60 -27.00 33.79
N MET A 194 5.51 -26.13 34.22
CA MET A 194 5.94 -24.95 33.47
C MET A 194 6.46 -25.33 32.08
N SER A 195 7.36 -26.31 32.00
CA SER A 195 7.88 -26.81 30.72
C SER A 195 6.78 -27.28 29.77
N LYS A 196 5.84 -28.10 30.26
CA LYS A 196 4.70 -28.58 29.47
C LYS A 196 3.73 -27.47 29.07
N PHE A 197 3.52 -26.50 29.95
CA PHE A 197 2.67 -25.34 29.68
C PHE A 197 3.29 -24.48 28.58
N MET A 198 4.58 -24.14 28.70
CA MET A 198 5.28 -23.30 27.72
C MET A 198 5.38 -23.97 26.35
N GLN A 199 5.51 -25.30 26.28
CA GLN A 199 5.46 -26.04 25.00
C GLN A 199 4.11 -25.88 24.26
N LYS A 200 3.02 -25.59 24.98
CA LYS A 200 1.68 -25.42 24.40
C LYS A 200 1.36 -23.99 24.00
N ILE A 201 2.17 -23.01 24.41
CA ILE A 201 1.94 -21.62 24.04
C ILE A 201 2.43 -21.41 22.60
N PRO A 202 1.59 -20.93 21.65
CA PRO A 202 2.00 -20.78 20.28
C PRO A 202 3.27 -19.94 20.12
N THR A 203 3.39 -18.82 20.83
CA THR A 203 4.52 -17.88 20.69
C THR A 203 5.89 -18.47 21.05
N THR A 204 5.97 -19.62 21.72
CA THR A 204 7.25 -20.30 21.99
C THR A 204 7.69 -21.23 20.86
N GLN A 205 6.82 -21.45 19.86
CA GLN A 205 7.10 -22.29 18.70
C GLN A 205 7.83 -21.51 17.61
N LYS A 206 8.69 -22.19 16.85
CA LYS A 206 9.56 -21.60 15.82
C LYS A 206 8.78 -20.86 14.71
N ASP A 207 7.59 -21.34 14.36
CA ASP A 207 6.80 -20.85 13.22
C ASP A 207 5.44 -20.24 13.64
N TRP A 208 5.32 -19.75 14.87
CA TRP A 208 4.05 -19.31 15.43
C TRP A 208 3.38 -18.15 14.68
N ALA A 209 4.19 -17.28 14.06
CA ALA A 209 3.73 -16.14 13.28
C ALA A 209 3.36 -16.50 11.83
N ALA A 210 3.59 -17.75 11.41
CA ALA A 210 3.13 -18.26 10.12
C ALA A 210 1.63 -18.54 10.23
N PHE A 211 0.80 -17.56 9.85
CA PHE A 211 -0.63 -17.80 9.66
C PHE A 211 -0.80 -18.78 8.49
N PRO A 212 -1.46 -19.93 8.67
CA PRO A 212 -1.91 -20.71 7.53
C PRO A 212 -2.81 -19.81 6.69
N SER A 213 -2.62 -19.77 5.37
CA SER A 213 -3.59 -19.12 4.49
C SER A 213 -4.92 -19.82 4.72
N LEU A 214 -5.82 -19.18 5.48
CA LEU A 214 -7.22 -19.59 5.53
C LEU A 214 -7.68 -19.49 4.08
N GLY A 215 -7.77 -20.63 3.40
CA GLY A 215 -8.20 -20.70 2.02
C GLY A 215 -9.53 -19.99 1.94
N VAL A 216 -9.55 -18.78 1.39
CA VAL A 216 -10.78 -18.05 1.15
C VAL A 216 -11.59 -18.96 0.22
N PRO A 217 -12.80 -19.41 0.62
CA PRO A 217 -13.58 -20.30 -0.22
C PRO A 217 -13.84 -19.57 -1.55
N THR A 218 -13.34 -20.14 -2.64
CA THR A 218 -13.61 -19.66 -3.99
C THR A 218 -15.12 -19.80 -4.20
N ILE A 219 -15.85 -18.69 -4.13
CA ILE A 219 -17.27 -18.67 -4.50
C ILE A 219 -17.30 -18.90 -6.01
N ALA A 220 -17.49 -20.15 -6.42
CA ALA A 220 -17.84 -20.47 -7.79
C ALA A 220 -19.24 -19.91 -8.04
N MET A 221 -19.34 -18.80 -8.77
CA MET A 221 -20.61 -18.37 -9.33
C MET A 221 -21.00 -19.37 -10.41
N GLN A 222 -21.97 -20.23 -10.11
CA GLN A 222 -22.70 -21.05 -11.09
C GLN A 222 -23.75 -20.20 -11.80
#